data_AF-A0A1M6Z6E4-F1
#
_entry.id   AF-A0A1M6Z6E4-F1
#
_cell.length_a   1.000
_cell.length_b   1.000
_cell.length_c   1.000
_cell.angle_alpha   90.00
_cell.angle_beta   90.00
_cell.angle_gamma   90.00
#
_symmetry.space_group_name_H-M   'P 1'
#
loop_
_entity.id
_entity.type
_entity.pdbx_description
1 polymer ?
#
loop_
_entity_poly.entity_id
_entity_poly.type
_entity_poly.pdbx_seq_one_letter_code
_entity_poly.pdbx_strand_id
1 'polypeptide(L)'
;MEYKKYSVKQHETCRQTILNKKIDITPFLPYLLTITSIIAIYLVALLSYYIRPCNFNFFSFLVGLFSWSWFYTNSQKILNLNAFVLYAIIGFLIVFLHLILMLITNNSLYNCLTVSFSFFYIIYFRLLTYLFFKDFARSYLKPTIFFAEKWRKWSHENIDRNYIPTKKELIFSNLLFLGPWGIGLCVFYAVIKL
;
A
#
# COMPACT_ATOMS: atom_id res chain seq x y z
N MET A 1 61.70 -0.42 8.96
CA MET A 1 60.50 -1.10 8.43
C MET A 1 59.91 -1.93 9.55
N GLU A 2 58.86 -1.42 10.18
CA GLU A 2 58.18 -2.04 11.33
C GLU A 2 56.94 -2.79 10.85
N TYR A 3 56.88 -4.10 11.09
CA TYR A 3 55.71 -4.91 10.78
C TYR A 3 54.61 -4.68 11.83
N LYS A 4 53.52 -4.01 11.42
CA LYS A 4 52.30 -3.89 12.23
C LYS A 4 51.62 -5.26 12.36
N LYS A 5 51.61 -5.78 13.58
CA LYS A 5 50.90 -7.01 14.00
C LYS A 5 49.40 -6.72 13.99
N TYR A 6 48.66 -7.29 13.06
CA TYR A 6 47.19 -7.23 13.08
C TYR A 6 46.66 -8.17 14.18
N SER A 7 45.95 -7.62 15.16
CA SER A 7 45.23 -8.41 16.15
C SER A 7 43.93 -8.94 15.53
N VAL A 8 43.78 -10.26 15.56
CA VAL A 8 42.53 -10.94 15.17
C VAL A 8 41.50 -10.64 16.26
N LYS A 9 40.53 -9.77 15.97
CA LYS A 9 39.35 -9.60 16.84
C LYS A 9 38.53 -10.88 16.78
N GLN A 10 38.47 -11.57 17.91
CA GLN A 10 37.65 -12.76 18.13
C GLN A 10 36.19 -12.47 17.78
N HIS A 11 35.56 -13.44 17.10
CA HIS A 11 34.13 -13.52 16.87
C HIS A 11 33.39 -13.48 18.21
N GLU A 12 32.87 -12.31 18.58
CA GLU A 12 31.81 -12.23 19.57
C GLU A 12 30.60 -12.99 19.05
N THR A 13 30.14 -13.92 19.87
CA THR A 13 29.15 -14.93 19.54
C THR A 13 27.80 -14.29 19.20
N CYS A 14 27.21 -14.72 18.08
CA CYS A 14 25.88 -14.33 17.56
C CYS A 14 24.72 -14.40 18.58
N ARG A 15 24.94 -15.01 19.75
CA ARG A 15 23.95 -15.20 20.81
C ARG A 15 23.72 -13.97 21.69
N GLN A 16 24.71 -13.07 21.85
CA GLN A 16 24.56 -11.88 22.71
C GLN A 16 23.89 -10.70 22.00
N THR A 17 23.96 -10.61 20.67
CA THR A 17 23.31 -9.53 19.89
C THR A 17 21.78 -9.68 19.85
N ILE A 18 21.24 -10.88 20.09
CA ILE A 18 19.80 -11.14 20.04
C ILE A 18 19.10 -10.70 21.34
N LEU A 19 19.75 -10.82 22.49
CA LEU A 19 19.13 -10.46 23.79
C LEU A 19 19.08 -8.95 24.05
N ASN A 20 19.96 -8.15 23.43
CA ASN A 20 20.03 -6.70 23.63
C ASN A 20 19.39 -5.88 22.50
N LYS A 21 18.70 -6.53 21.55
CA LYS A 21 17.98 -5.81 20.51
C LYS A 21 16.73 -5.19 21.14
N LYS A 22 16.85 -3.95 21.61
CA LYS A 22 15.69 -3.10 21.93
C LYS A 22 14.69 -3.26 20.80
N ILE A 23 13.42 -3.51 21.14
CA ILE A 23 12.32 -3.51 20.18
C ILE A 23 12.31 -2.12 19.58
N ASP A 24 12.85 -2.00 18.38
CA ASP A 24 12.88 -0.75 17.65
C ASP A 24 11.47 -0.55 17.07
N ILE A 25 10.71 0.35 17.70
CA ILE A 25 9.32 0.67 17.36
C ILE A 25 9.26 1.71 16.23
N THR A 26 10.39 2.31 15.87
CA THR A 26 10.47 3.32 14.80
C THR A 26 9.83 2.90 13.46
N PRO A 27 9.89 1.63 12.99
CA PRO A 27 9.19 1.25 11.76
C PRO A 27 7.65 1.19 11.90
N PHE A 28 7.10 1.13 13.11
CA PHE A 28 5.66 1.02 13.36
C PHE A 28 4.96 2.37 13.56
N LEU A 29 5.67 3.39 14.04
CA LEU A 29 5.14 4.74 14.25
C LEU A 29 4.37 5.33 13.04
N PRO A 30 4.87 5.27 11.79
CA PRO A 30 4.14 5.85 10.65
C PRO A 30 2.80 5.15 10.38
N TYR A 31 2.70 3.85 10.68
CA TYR A 31 1.45 3.11 10.50
C TYR A 31 0.44 3.43 11.59
N LEU A 32 0.90 3.61 12.84
CA LEU A 32 0.05 4.05 13.93
C LEU A 32 -0.55 5.44 13.63
N LEU A 33 0.28 6.38 13.16
CA LEU A 33 -0.18 7.71 12.73
C LEU A 33 -1.19 7.63 11.57
N THR A 34 -0.97 6.70 10.63
CA THR A 34 -1.93 6.47 9.54
C THR A 34 -3.27 6.00 10.09
N ILE A 35 -3.28 5.01 10.98
CA ILE A 35 -4.51 4.48 11.60
C ILE A 35 -5.24 5.57 12.39
N THR A 36 -4.53 6.33 13.23
CA THR A 36 -5.15 7.40 14.04
C THR A 36 -5.72 8.50 13.16
N SER A 37 -5.04 8.87 12.07
CA SER A 37 -5.54 9.85 11.10
C SER A 37 -6.83 9.38 10.40
N ILE A 38 -6.91 8.11 10.01
CA ILE A 38 -8.10 7.53 9.39
C ILE A 38 -9.28 7.60 10.35
N ILE A 39 -9.09 7.18 11.60
CA ILE A 39 -10.14 7.22 12.63
C ILE A 39 -10.60 8.66 12.84
N ALA A 40 -9.68 9.62 12.95
CA ALA A 40 -10.01 11.03 13.11
C ALA A 40 -10.85 11.58 11.94
N ILE A 41 -10.49 11.25 10.69
CA ILE A 41 -11.25 11.68 9.50
C ILE A 41 -12.69 11.16 9.55
N TYR A 42 -12.88 9.88 9.90
CA TYR A 42 -14.22 9.29 10.01
C TYR A 42 -15.05 9.88 11.17
N LEU A 43 -14.42 10.19 12.30
CA LEU A 43 -15.08 10.89 13.41
C LEU A 43 -15.51 12.30 12.99
N VAL A 44 -14.65 13.04 12.29
CA VAL A 44 -14.99 14.37 11.76
C VAL A 44 -16.15 14.28 10.76
N ALA A 45 -16.15 13.29 9.88
CA ALA A 45 -17.25 13.08 8.93
C ALA A 45 -18.58 12.78 9.64
N LEU A 46 -18.54 11.95 10.69
CA LEU A 46 -19.71 11.64 11.51
C LEU A 46 -20.22 12.87 12.27
N LEU A 47 -19.34 13.63 12.92
CA LEU A 47 -19.69 14.88 13.61
C LEU A 47 -20.29 15.91 12.63
N SER A 48 -19.68 16.03 11.44
CA SER A 48 -20.15 16.94 10.40
C SER A 48 -21.58 16.63 10.01
N TYR A 49 -21.95 15.34 9.87
CA TYR A 49 -23.32 14.93 9.55
C TYR A 49 -24.34 15.34 10.60
N TYR A 50 -24.02 15.21 11.88
CA TYR A 50 -24.91 15.64 12.97
C TYR A 50 -25.08 17.17 13.02
N ILE A 51 -24.07 17.94 12.61
CA ILE A 51 -24.16 19.40 12.53
C ILE A 51 -24.95 19.83 11.29
N ARG A 52 -24.62 19.26 10.12
CA ARG A 52 -25.32 19.47 8.85
C ARG A 52 -25.22 18.20 7.98
N PRO A 53 -26.33 17.74 7.37
CA PRO A 53 -26.29 16.57 6.50
C PRO A 53 -25.36 16.82 5.31
N CYS A 54 -24.18 16.20 5.35
CA CYS A 54 -23.13 16.36 4.36
C CYS A 54 -23.36 15.41 3.19
N ASN A 55 -22.92 15.77 1.97
CA ASN A 55 -23.03 14.89 0.82
C ASN A 55 -21.97 13.78 0.91
N PHE A 56 -22.36 12.64 1.48
CA PHE A 56 -21.47 11.50 1.66
C PHE A 56 -20.99 10.85 0.36
N ASN A 57 -21.67 11.05 -0.78
CA ASN A 57 -21.19 10.50 -2.05
C ASN A 57 -19.82 11.08 -2.40
N PHE A 58 -19.65 12.39 -2.23
CA PHE A 58 -18.39 13.06 -2.50
C PHE A 58 -17.31 12.66 -1.50
N PHE A 59 -17.65 12.54 -0.22
CA PHE A 59 -16.72 12.04 0.81
C PHE A 59 -16.21 10.63 0.48
N SER A 60 -17.12 9.72 0.11
CA SER A 60 -16.80 8.33 -0.23
C SER A 60 -15.90 8.24 -1.46
N PHE A 61 -16.20 9.04 -2.49
CA PHE A 61 -15.36 9.15 -3.67
C PHE A 61 -13.94 9.63 -3.33
N LEU A 62 -13.81 10.70 -2.53
CA LEU A 62 -12.50 11.21 -2.10
C LEU A 62 -11.74 10.17 -1.29
N VAL A 63 -12.37 9.51 -0.33
CA VAL A 63 -11.73 8.46 0.48
C VAL A 63 -11.25 7.32 -0.43
N GLY A 64 -12.08 6.84 -1.36
CA GLY A 64 -11.68 5.81 -2.32
C GLY A 64 -10.48 6.24 -3.17
N LEU A 65 -10.53 7.43 -3.77
CA LEU A 65 -9.46 7.96 -4.61
C LEU A 65 -8.15 8.16 -3.84
N PHE A 66 -8.20 8.79 -2.66
CA PHE A 66 -7.01 9.04 -1.85
C PHE A 66 -6.41 7.76 -1.30
N SER A 67 -7.22 6.81 -0.85
CA SER A 67 -6.72 5.53 -0.34
C SER A 67 -6.09 4.68 -1.44
N TRP A 68 -6.70 4.62 -2.63
CA TRP A 68 -6.11 3.95 -3.79
C TRP A 68 -4.78 4.60 -4.19
N SER A 69 -4.76 5.93 -4.32
CA SER A 69 -3.55 6.69 -4.68
C SER A 69 -2.44 6.46 -3.65
N TRP A 70 -2.76 6.49 -2.36
CA TRP A 70 -1.83 6.22 -1.26
C TRP A 70 -1.25 4.80 -1.33
N PHE A 71 -2.08 3.80 -1.61
CA PHE A 71 -1.62 2.41 -1.76
C PHE A 71 -0.75 2.22 -3.01
N TYR A 72 -1.07 2.92 -4.10
CA TYR A 72 -0.26 2.90 -5.30
C TYR A 72 1.10 3.56 -5.05
N THR A 73 1.17 4.77 -4.49
CA THR A 73 2.45 5.46 -4.22
C THR A 73 3.32 4.70 -3.22
N ASN A 74 2.73 4.01 -2.26
CA ASN A 74 3.48 3.18 -1.30
C ASN A 74 3.76 1.76 -1.79
N SER A 75 3.40 1.40 -3.03
CA SER A 75 3.52 0.02 -3.53
C SER A 75 4.96 -0.53 -3.49
N GLN A 76 5.97 0.30 -3.81
CA GLN A 76 7.38 -0.11 -3.69
C GLN A 76 7.75 -0.39 -2.23
N LYS A 77 7.30 0.45 -1.30
CA LYS A 77 7.52 0.25 0.14
C LYS A 77 6.83 -1.02 0.64
N ILE A 78 5.64 -1.34 0.13
CA ILE A 78 4.92 -2.58 0.45
C ILE A 78 5.73 -3.80 0.04
N LEU A 79 6.32 -3.80 -1.16
CA LEU A 79 7.22 -4.88 -1.60
C LEU A 79 8.49 -4.94 -0.77
N ASN A 80 9.13 -3.80 -0.57
CA ASN A 80 10.40 -3.70 0.16
C ASN A 80 10.28 -4.20 1.60
N LEU A 81 9.14 -3.97 2.26
CA LEU A 81 8.92 -4.41 3.65
C LEU A 81 8.07 -5.68 3.76
N ASN A 82 7.61 -6.24 2.64
CA ASN A 82 6.59 -7.30 2.60
C ASN A 82 5.36 -6.97 3.47
N ALA A 83 4.91 -5.72 3.43
CA ALA A 83 3.91 -5.15 4.34
C ALA A 83 2.45 -5.38 3.88
N PHE A 84 2.19 -6.37 3.03
CA PHE A 84 0.86 -6.62 2.45
C PHE A 84 -0.24 -6.80 3.50
N VAL A 85 0.04 -7.56 4.57
CA VAL A 85 -0.92 -7.79 5.66
C VAL A 85 -1.30 -6.48 6.34
N LEU A 86 -0.31 -5.62 6.59
CA LEU A 86 -0.53 -4.34 7.26
C LEU A 86 -1.40 -3.41 6.43
N TYR A 87 -1.11 -3.28 5.13
CA TYR A 87 -1.93 -2.49 4.21
C TYR A 87 -3.32 -3.11 3.98
N ALA A 88 -3.46 -4.43 4.03
CA ALA A 88 -4.76 -5.09 4.00
C ALA A 88 -5.60 -4.77 5.25
N ILE A 89 -4.98 -4.74 6.45
CA ILE A 89 -5.65 -4.31 7.68
C ILE A 89 -6.08 -2.84 7.58
N ILE A 90 -5.23 -1.96 7.06
CA ILE A 90 -5.58 -0.55 6.83
C ILE A 90 -6.76 -0.43 5.86
N GLY A 91 -6.71 -1.14 4.72
CA GLY A 91 -7.79 -1.14 3.74
C GLY A 91 -9.10 -1.67 4.32
N PHE A 92 -9.03 -2.77 5.10
CA PHE A 92 -10.19 -3.32 5.79
C PHE A 92 -10.76 -2.34 6.82
N LEU A 93 -9.92 -1.66 7.61
CA LEU A 93 -10.35 -0.65 8.57
C LEU A 93 -11.10 0.50 7.87
N ILE A 94 -10.60 0.98 6.73
CA ILE A 94 -11.28 2.03 5.94
C ILE A 94 -12.68 1.56 5.52
N VAL A 95 -12.80 0.33 4.99
CA VAL A 95 -14.09 -0.24 4.58
C VAL A 95 -15.03 -0.42 5.76
N PHE A 96 -14.52 -0.93 6.88
CA PHE A 96 -15.29 -1.17 8.09
C PHE A 96 -15.85 0.13 8.68
N LEU A 97 -15.02 1.18 8.79
CA LEU A 97 -15.47 2.50 9.24
C LEU A 97 -16.49 3.10 8.28
N HIS A 98 -16.33 2.90 6.98
CA HIS A 98 -17.29 3.36 5.98
C HIS A 98 -18.63 2.62 6.08
N LEU A 99 -18.60 1.32 6.36
CA LEU A 99 -19.81 0.52 6.60
C LEU A 99 -20.58 1.06 7.82
N ILE A 100 -19.89 1.33 8.93
CA ILE A 100 -20.51 1.94 10.13
C ILE A 100 -21.14 3.27 9.77
N LEU A 101 -20.41 4.14 9.06
CA LEU A 101 -20.90 5.44 8.65
C LEU A 101 -22.13 5.32 7.75
N MET A 102 -22.13 4.38 6.80
CA MET A 102 -23.27 4.08 5.92
C MET A 102 -24.50 3.67 6.72
N LEU A 103 -24.34 2.77 7.71
CA LEU A 103 -25.45 2.31 8.56
C LEU A 103 -26.07 3.46 9.38
N ILE A 104 -25.25 4.36 9.92
CA ILE A 104 -25.73 5.49 10.72
C ILE A 104 -26.45 6.53 9.84
N THR A 105 -25.94 6.75 8.63
CA THR A 105 -26.38 7.85 7.75
C THR A 105 -27.42 7.39 6.72
N ASN A 106 -27.78 6.10 6.74
CA ASN A 106 -28.63 5.42 5.77
C ASN A 106 -28.21 5.71 4.31
N ASN A 107 -26.91 5.73 4.07
CA ASN A 107 -26.33 6.09 2.79
C ASN A 107 -26.31 4.89 1.81
N SER A 108 -26.11 5.17 0.52
CA SER A 108 -26.11 4.15 -0.53
C SER A 108 -24.97 3.14 -0.39
N LEU A 109 -25.28 1.87 -0.62
CA LEU A 109 -24.32 0.76 -0.70
C LEU A 109 -23.25 0.99 -1.78
N TYR A 110 -23.59 1.73 -2.84
CA TYR A 110 -22.65 2.12 -3.89
C TYR A 110 -21.42 2.88 -3.36
N ASN A 111 -21.61 3.71 -2.34
CA ASN A 111 -20.52 4.47 -1.71
C ASN A 111 -19.55 3.56 -0.96
N CYS A 112 -20.08 2.53 -0.29
CA CYS A 112 -19.26 1.52 0.35
C CYS A 112 -18.43 0.75 -0.69
N LEU A 113 -19.01 0.36 -1.83
CA LEU A 113 -18.28 -0.31 -2.92
C LEU A 113 -17.14 0.54 -3.47
N THR A 114 -17.38 1.84 -3.65
CA THR A 114 -16.37 2.78 -4.13
C THR A 114 -15.15 2.82 -3.20
N VAL A 115 -15.39 2.80 -1.89
CA VAL A 115 -14.31 2.78 -0.88
C VAL A 115 -13.64 1.41 -0.78
N SER A 116 -14.40 0.31 -0.95
CA SER A 116 -13.86 -1.05 -0.95
C SER A 116 -12.86 -1.31 -2.07
N PHE A 117 -12.87 -0.52 -3.14
CA PHE A 117 -11.90 -0.60 -4.23
C PHE A 117 -10.45 -0.63 -3.73
N SER A 118 -10.11 0.18 -2.73
CA SER A 118 -8.74 0.25 -2.18
C SER A 118 -8.34 -1.02 -1.43
N PHE A 119 -9.28 -1.69 -0.77
CA PHE A 119 -9.00 -2.99 -0.16
C PHE A 119 -8.76 -4.06 -1.24
N PHE A 120 -9.62 -4.10 -2.27
CA PHE A 120 -9.45 -5.02 -3.39
C PHE A 120 -8.15 -4.76 -4.18
N TYR A 121 -7.71 -3.50 -4.25
CA TYR A 121 -6.42 -3.14 -4.85
C TYR A 121 -5.24 -3.85 -4.16
N ILE A 122 -5.22 -3.95 -2.82
CA ILE A 122 -4.14 -4.64 -2.10
C ILE A 122 -4.17 -6.15 -2.37
N ILE A 123 -5.36 -6.75 -2.43
CA ILE A 123 -5.52 -8.16 -2.77
C ILE A 123 -5.02 -8.42 -4.20
N TYR A 124 -5.45 -7.58 -5.14
CA TYR A 124 -5.01 -7.61 -6.53
C TYR A 124 -3.50 -7.48 -6.65
N PHE A 125 -2.90 -6.51 -5.93
CA PHE A 125 -1.47 -6.30 -5.92
C PHE A 125 -0.71 -7.52 -5.38
N ARG A 126 -1.21 -8.15 -4.31
CA ARG A 126 -0.61 -9.38 -3.78
C ARG A 126 -0.67 -10.52 -4.80
N LEU A 127 -1.80 -10.68 -5.48
CA LEU A 127 -1.99 -11.69 -6.52
C LEU A 127 -1.04 -11.46 -7.70
N LEU A 128 -0.95 -10.21 -8.19
CA LEU A 128 -0.04 -9.82 -9.25
C LEU A 128 1.41 -10.12 -8.86
N THR A 129 1.78 -9.81 -7.62
CA THR A 129 3.13 -10.07 -7.10
C THR A 129 3.41 -11.56 -7.05
N TYR A 130 2.44 -12.38 -6.66
CA TYR A 130 2.58 -13.84 -6.68
C TYR A 130 2.75 -14.41 -8.10
N LEU A 131 1.95 -13.91 -9.07
CA LEU A 131 2.00 -14.36 -10.46
C LEU A 131 3.32 -14.01 -11.15
N PHE A 132 3.80 -12.78 -10.93
CA PHE A 132 5.04 -12.31 -11.56
C PHE A 132 6.27 -12.66 -10.72
N PHE A 133 6.19 -12.80 -9.41
CA PHE A 133 7.36 -12.96 -8.55
C PHE A 133 7.08 -13.95 -7.41
N LYS A 134 6.74 -15.20 -7.75
CA LYS A 134 6.34 -16.27 -6.82
C LYS A 134 7.19 -16.39 -5.55
N ASP A 135 8.51 -16.19 -5.65
CA ASP A 135 9.47 -16.33 -4.54
C ASP A 135 10.11 -15.01 -4.07
N PHE A 136 9.51 -13.84 -4.37
CA PHE A 136 10.11 -12.54 -4.05
C PHE A 136 10.37 -12.34 -2.55
N ALA A 137 9.58 -12.98 -1.68
CA ALA A 137 9.75 -12.89 -0.23
C ALA A 137 11.06 -13.54 0.26
N ARG A 138 11.64 -14.46 -0.52
CA ARG A 138 12.91 -15.14 -0.22
C ARG A 138 14.07 -14.66 -1.10
N SER A 139 13.78 -13.90 -2.15
CA SER A 139 14.78 -13.36 -3.08
C SER A 139 15.48 -12.14 -2.48
N TYR A 140 16.80 -12.04 -2.68
CA TYR A 140 17.55 -10.83 -2.36
C TYR A 140 17.22 -9.67 -3.33
N LEU A 141 16.81 -10.02 -4.57
CA LEU A 141 16.33 -9.08 -5.57
C LEU A 141 14.82 -8.93 -5.44
N LYS A 142 14.39 -7.74 -5.02
CA LYS A 142 12.98 -7.36 -4.99
C LYS A 142 12.61 -6.70 -6.32
N PRO A 143 11.39 -6.94 -6.83
CA PRO A 143 10.96 -6.32 -8.07
C PRO A 143 10.84 -4.82 -7.92
N THR A 144 11.26 -4.10 -8.96
CA THR A 144 11.13 -2.65 -9.02
C THR A 144 9.81 -2.27 -9.67
N ILE A 145 9.02 -1.46 -8.98
CA ILE A 145 7.82 -0.83 -9.53
C ILE A 145 8.24 0.47 -10.17
N PHE A 146 7.84 0.62 -11.42
CA PHE A 146 8.02 1.84 -12.16
C PHE A 146 6.76 2.69 -12.02
N PHE A 147 6.94 3.92 -11.56
CA PHE A 147 5.85 4.87 -11.44
C PHE A 147 5.75 5.68 -12.73
N ALA A 148 4.52 5.98 -13.14
CA ALA A 148 4.28 6.89 -14.24
C ALA A 148 4.68 8.31 -13.79
N GLU A 149 5.91 8.74 -14.09
CA GLU A 149 6.30 10.13 -13.90
C GLU A 149 5.61 11.01 -14.93
N LYS A 150 5.08 12.15 -14.45
CA LYS A 150 4.52 13.22 -15.26
C LYS A 150 5.55 13.61 -16.33
N TRP A 151 5.32 13.22 -17.58
CA TRP A 151 6.07 13.66 -18.77
C TRP A 151 7.48 13.08 -18.99
N ARG A 152 7.88 12.00 -18.31
CA ARG A 152 9.15 11.29 -18.56
C ARG A 152 8.98 9.78 -18.73
N LYS A 153 10.02 9.13 -19.28
CA LYS A 153 10.16 7.67 -19.27
C LYS A 153 10.05 7.18 -17.82
N TRP A 154 9.27 6.11 -17.61
CA TRP A 154 9.12 5.33 -16.38
C TRP A 154 10.34 5.46 -15.43
N SER A 155 10.13 6.11 -14.28
CA SER A 155 11.17 6.35 -13.28
C SER A 155 10.91 5.50 -12.03
N HIS A 156 11.98 5.24 -11.27
CA HIS A 156 11.91 4.59 -9.96
C HIS A 156 12.70 5.41 -8.95
N GLU A 157 12.29 5.31 -7.68
CA GLU A 157 12.75 6.14 -6.56
C GLU A 157 14.24 5.95 -6.20
N ASN A 158 14.92 4.93 -6.75
CA ASN A 158 16.33 4.61 -6.51
C ASN A 158 17.05 4.13 -7.78
N ILE A 159 17.30 5.02 -8.73
CA ILE A 159 18.19 4.72 -9.86
C ILE A 159 19.65 4.74 -9.38
N ASP A 160 20.22 3.55 -9.19
CA ASP A 160 21.57 3.33 -9.71
C ASP A 160 21.49 3.51 -11.23
N ARG A 161 22.22 4.47 -11.81
CA ARG A 161 22.14 4.88 -13.24
C ARG A 161 22.30 3.74 -14.25
N ASN A 162 22.69 2.55 -13.79
CA ASN A 162 22.95 1.37 -14.61
C ASN A 162 21.85 0.29 -14.54
N TYR A 163 20.75 0.50 -13.81
CA TYR A 163 19.68 -0.49 -13.73
C TYR A 163 18.83 -0.54 -15.01
N ILE A 164 18.77 -1.71 -15.64
CA ILE A 164 18.00 -1.95 -16.87
C ILE A 164 16.67 -2.62 -16.50
N PRO A 165 15.51 -1.98 -16.75
CA PRO A 165 14.20 -2.55 -16.45
C PRO A 165 13.95 -3.83 -17.23
N THR A 166 13.47 -4.87 -16.56
CA THR A 166 13.03 -6.09 -17.27
C THR A 166 11.64 -5.88 -17.88
N LYS A 167 11.34 -6.55 -19.01
CA LYS A 167 9.99 -6.54 -19.62
C LYS A 167 8.92 -6.97 -18.61
N LYS A 168 9.27 -7.88 -17.72
CA LYS A 168 8.40 -8.41 -16.67
C LYS A 168 7.97 -7.34 -15.67
N GLU A 169 8.91 -6.50 -15.21
CA GLU A 169 8.63 -5.40 -14.27
C GLU A 169 7.85 -4.26 -14.93
N LEU A 170 8.09 -3.99 -16.21
CA LEU A 170 7.30 -3.02 -16.97
C LEU A 170 5.84 -3.47 -17.11
N ILE A 171 5.61 -4.73 -17.48
CA ILE A 171 4.24 -5.28 -17.57
C ILE A 171 3.58 -5.27 -16.19
N PHE A 172 4.30 -5.68 -15.16
CA PHE A 172 3.83 -5.65 -13.77
C PHE A 172 3.41 -4.24 -13.34
N SER A 173 4.26 -3.23 -13.57
CA SER A 173 3.99 -1.85 -13.17
C SER A 173 2.80 -1.25 -13.91
N ASN A 174 2.67 -1.56 -15.21
CA ASN A 174 1.50 -1.19 -16.01
C ASN A 174 0.21 -1.83 -15.49
N LEU A 175 0.24 -3.14 -15.25
CA LEU A 175 -0.91 -3.87 -14.71
C LEU A 175 -1.27 -3.40 -13.31
N LEU A 176 -0.30 -3.03 -12.48
CA LEU A 176 -0.55 -2.52 -11.14
C LEU A 176 -1.32 -1.21 -11.18
N PHE A 177 -0.97 -0.30 -12.10
CA PHE A 177 -1.64 0.98 -12.25
C PHE A 177 -2.99 0.86 -13.01
N LEU A 178 -2.99 0.25 -14.18
CA LEU A 178 -4.15 0.22 -15.10
C LEU A 178 -5.13 -0.91 -14.83
N GLY A 179 -4.67 -2.03 -14.29
CA GLY A 179 -5.49 -3.23 -14.07
C GLY A 179 -6.74 -2.97 -13.22
N PRO A 180 -6.65 -2.25 -12.09
CA PRO A 180 -7.82 -1.91 -11.27
C PRO A 180 -8.89 -1.12 -12.05
N TRP A 181 -8.48 -0.19 -12.93
CA TRP A 181 -9.39 0.56 -13.79
C TRP A 181 -10.03 -0.32 -14.86
N GLY A 182 -9.26 -1.22 -15.47
CA GLY A 182 -9.78 -2.21 -16.42
C GLY A 182 -10.84 -3.11 -15.79
N ILE A 183 -10.57 -3.62 -14.58
CA ILE A 183 -11.55 -4.43 -13.82
C ILE A 183 -12.79 -3.60 -13.49
N GLY A 184 -12.61 -2.35 -13.03
CA GLY A 184 -13.72 -1.44 -12.75
C GLY A 184 -14.61 -1.17 -13.97
N LEU A 185 -14.01 -0.95 -15.14
CA LEU A 185 -14.74 -0.76 -16.39
C LEU A 185 -15.51 -2.01 -16.82
N CYS A 186 -14.92 -3.20 -16.66
CA CYS A 186 -15.61 -4.47 -16.96
C CYS A 186 -16.83 -4.67 -16.05
N VAL A 187 -16.70 -4.40 -14.75
CA VAL A 187 -17.82 -4.50 -13.80
C VAL A 187 -18.90 -3.47 -14.15
N PHE A 188 -18.53 -2.22 -14.42
CA PHE A 188 -19.47 -1.18 -14.82
C PHE A 188 -20.24 -1.55 -16.10
N TYR A 189 -19.54 -2.07 -17.11
CA TYR A 189 -20.17 -2.54 -18.34
C TYR A 189 -21.15 -3.70 -18.08
N ALA A 190 -20.77 -4.67 -17.25
CA ALA A 190 -21.63 -5.80 -16.91
C ALA A 190 -22.90 -5.37 -16.16
N VAL A 191 -22.80 -4.37 -15.27
CA VAL A 191 -23.93 -3.85 -14.50
C VAL A 191 -24.89 -3.03 -15.36
N ILE A 192 -24.40 -2.23 -16.32
CA ILE A 192 -25.27 -1.44 -17.22
C ILE A 192 -26.05 -2.31 -18.20
N LYS A 193 -25.48 -3.45 -18.59
CA LYS A 193 -26.08 -4.35 -19.57
C LYS A 193 -27.06 -5.36 -18.96
N LEU A 194 -27.10 -5.47 -17.63
CA LEU A 194 -28.06 -6.26 -16.86
C LEU A 194 -29.34 -5.44 -16.61
#